data_AF-V4B270-F1
#
_entry.id   AF-V4B270-F1
#
_cell.length_a   1.000
_cell.length_b   1.000
_cell.length_c   1.000
_cell.angle_alpha   90.00
_cell.angle_beta   90.00
_cell.angle_gamma   90.00
#
_symmetry.space_group_name_H-M   'P 1'
#
loop_
_entity.id
_entity.type
_entity.pdbx_description
1 polymer ?
#
loop_
_entity_poly.entity_id
_entity_poly.type
_entity_poly.pdbx_seq_one_letter_code
_entity_poly.pdbx_strand_id
1 'polypeptide(L)'
;RTALHYAAANVHQQCVNLLLNADSVVNMTDIKGCTPLHYAAPFDSDARVVELLLRHDARPGIKDDDGFNAVHYAALKGHKLALEMVNII
;
A
#
# COMPACT_ATOMS: atom_id res chain seq x y z
N ARG A 1 3.12 -7.50 10.63
CA ARG A 1 3.80 -6.99 9.42
C ARG A 1 4.45 -8.16 8.71
N THR A 2 4.18 -8.32 7.42
CA THR A 2 4.82 -9.33 6.55
C THR A 2 6.01 -8.73 5.81
N ALA A 3 6.78 -9.56 5.09
CA ALA A 3 7.81 -9.08 4.16
C ALA A 3 7.26 -8.03 3.17
N LEU A 4 6.00 -8.21 2.72
CA LEU A 4 5.35 -7.28 1.80
C LEU A 4 5.12 -5.90 2.42
N HIS A 5 4.85 -5.82 3.73
CA HIS A 5 4.75 -4.52 4.42
C HIS A 5 6.08 -3.77 4.40
N TYR A 6 7.18 -4.47 4.69
CA TYR A 6 8.51 -3.86 4.70
C TYR A 6 8.95 -3.45 3.30
N ALA A 7 8.71 -4.29 2.28
CA ALA A 7 9.01 -3.96 0.90
C ALA A 7 8.21 -2.74 0.41
N ALA A 8 6.91 -2.69 0.75
CA ALA A 8 6.02 -1.58 0.41
C ALA A 8 6.44 -0.26 1.09
N ALA A 9 6.74 -0.29 2.40
CA ALA A 9 7.18 0.88 3.16
C ALA A 9 8.45 1.53 2.63
N ASN A 10 9.32 0.75 1.99
CA ASN A 10 10.59 1.22 1.42
C ASN A 10 10.51 1.41 -0.10
N VAL A 11 9.34 1.25 -0.71
CA VAL A 11 9.11 1.40 -2.16
C VAL A 11 10.04 0.48 -3.00
N HIS A 12 10.39 -0.69 -2.46
CA HIS A 12 11.27 -1.65 -3.13
C HIS A 12 10.49 -2.47 -4.17
N GLN A 13 10.23 -1.85 -5.33
CA GLN A 13 9.37 -2.37 -6.40
C GLN A 13 9.66 -3.84 -6.78
N GLN A 14 10.94 -4.21 -6.94
CA GLN A 14 11.32 -5.57 -7.32
C GLN A 14 10.95 -6.61 -6.24
N CYS A 15 11.18 -6.28 -4.97
CA CYS A 15 10.80 -7.15 -3.85
C CYS A 15 9.29 -7.29 -3.74
N VAL A 16 8.55 -6.18 -3.90
CA VAL A 16 7.08 -6.20 -3.92
C VAL A 16 6.57 -7.13 -5.01
N ASN A 17 7.09 -6.99 -6.24
CA ASN A 17 6.69 -7.83 -7.37
C ASN A 17 6.99 -9.32 -7.12
N LEU A 18 8.17 -9.65 -6.58
CA LEU A 18 8.50 -11.05 -6.24
C LEU A 18 7.56 -11.62 -5.17
N LEU A 19 7.27 -10.85 -4.13
CA LEU A 19 6.41 -11.29 -3.04
C LEU A 19 4.96 -11.50 -3.49
N LEU A 20 4.41 -10.59 -4.31
CA LEU A 20 3.05 -10.71 -4.85
C LEU A 20 2.88 -11.93 -5.75
N ASN A 21 3.93 -12.33 -6.47
CA ASN A 21 3.94 -13.54 -7.29
C ASN A 21 4.20 -14.84 -6.50
N ALA A 22 4.53 -14.75 -5.21
CA ALA A 22 4.78 -15.88 -4.32
C ALA A 22 3.62 -16.15 -3.35
N ASP A 23 2.38 -15.95 -3.81
CA ASP A 23 1.14 -16.12 -3.03
C ASP A 23 1.05 -15.26 -1.75
N SER A 24 1.71 -14.09 -1.74
CA SER A 24 1.55 -13.15 -0.62
C SER A 24 0.12 -12.65 -0.53
N VAL A 25 -0.45 -12.67 0.68
CA VAL A 25 -1.76 -12.07 0.96
C VAL A 25 -1.64 -10.54 0.96
N VAL A 26 -1.95 -9.92 -0.18
CA VAL A 26 -1.81 -8.47 -0.45
C VAL A 26 -2.49 -7.57 0.60
N ASN A 27 -3.63 -8.02 1.14
CA ASN A 27 -4.46 -7.27 2.09
C ASN A 27 -4.25 -7.71 3.54
N MET A 28 -3.21 -8.52 3.83
CA MET A 28 -2.92 -8.91 5.20
C MET A 28 -2.63 -7.67 6.03
N THR A 29 -3.30 -7.55 7.17
CA THR A 29 -3.08 -6.44 8.10
C THR A 29 -2.00 -6.81 9.12
N ASP A 30 -1.29 -5.81 9.62
CA ASP A 30 -0.48 -5.97 10.83
C ASP A 30 -1.28 -5.73 12.12
N ILE A 31 -0.58 -5.68 13.25
CA ILE A 31 -1.19 -5.50 14.58
C ILE A 31 -1.87 -4.14 14.77
N LYS A 32 -1.75 -3.22 13.82
CA LYS A 32 -2.40 -1.90 13.82
C LYS A 32 -3.54 -1.81 12.80
N GLY A 33 -3.90 -2.91 12.15
CA GLY A 33 -4.86 -2.91 11.05
C GLY A 33 -4.29 -2.37 9.71
N CYS A 34 -3.01 -1.99 9.65
CA CYS A 34 -2.41 -1.47 8.41
C CYS A 34 -2.11 -2.59 7.42
N THR A 35 -2.50 -2.41 6.16
CA THR A 35 -2.10 -3.25 5.01
C THR A 35 -0.79 -2.74 4.38
N PRO A 36 -0.11 -3.52 3.51
CA PRO A 36 1.01 -3.02 2.72
C PRO A 36 0.71 -1.73 1.94
N LEU A 37 -0.52 -1.53 1.47
CA LEU A 37 -0.90 -0.31 0.75
C LEU A 37 -0.88 0.94 1.65
N HIS A 38 -1.20 0.81 2.95
CA HIS A 38 -1.03 1.91 3.93
C HIS A 38 0.43 2.35 4.02
N TYR A 39 1.35 1.40 3.89
CA TYR A 39 2.78 1.67 3.98
C TYR A 39 3.37 2.17 2.66
N ALA A 40 2.82 1.85 1.48
CA ALA A 40 3.30 2.38 0.20
C ALA A 40 2.81 3.81 -0.06
N ALA A 41 1.52 4.08 0.20
CA ALA A 41 0.85 5.36 -0.09
C ALA A 41 1.59 6.63 0.38
N PRO A 42 2.22 6.69 1.58
CA PRO A 42 2.89 7.89 2.08
C PRO A 42 4.35 8.05 1.62
N PHE A 43 4.90 7.14 0.81
CA PHE A 43 6.33 7.20 0.40
C PHE A 43 6.55 7.05 -1.11
N ASP A 44 5.62 6.44 -1.83
CA ASP A 44 5.76 6.12 -3.26
C ASP A 44 5.37 7.30 -4.15
N SER A 45 6.31 8.23 -4.37
CA SER A 45 6.07 9.46 -5.16
C SER A 45 5.61 9.21 -6.58
N ASP A 46 6.11 8.13 -7.20
CA ASP A 46 5.80 7.74 -8.58
C ASP A 46 4.63 6.74 -8.64
N ALA A 47 4.06 6.37 -7.48
CA ALA A 47 2.95 5.44 -7.32
C ALA A 47 3.15 4.06 -7.97
N ARG A 48 4.39 3.61 -8.19
CA ARG A 48 4.68 2.32 -8.87
C ARG A 48 4.36 1.10 -8.01
N VAL A 49 4.70 1.16 -6.73
CA VAL A 49 4.37 0.12 -5.75
C VAL A 49 2.89 0.17 -5.41
N VAL A 50 2.31 1.38 -5.30
CA VAL A 50 0.86 1.56 -5.16
C VAL A 50 0.14 0.87 -6.32
N GLU A 51 0.50 1.18 -7.56
CA GLU A 51 -0.09 0.56 -8.75
C GLU A 51 0.06 -0.96 -8.74
N LEU A 52 1.24 -1.50 -8.43
CA LEU A 52 1.47 -2.95 -8.33
C LEU A 52 0.55 -3.61 -7.29
N LEU A 53 0.45 -3.02 -6.10
CA LEU A 53 -0.43 -3.55 -5.06
C LEU A 53 -1.89 -3.54 -5.53
N LEU A 54 -2.36 -2.46 -6.15
CA LEU A 54 -3.72 -2.33 -6.67
C LEU A 54 -4.03 -3.33 -7.78
N ARG A 55 -3.08 -3.56 -8.70
CA ARG A 55 -3.20 -4.59 -9.76
C ARG A 55 -3.29 -6.01 -9.21
N HIS A 56 -2.84 -6.23 -7.97
CA HIS A 56 -2.96 -7.48 -7.25
C HIS A 56 -4.09 -7.43 -6.20
N ASP A 57 -5.16 -6.69 -6.45
CA ASP A 57 -6.37 -6.62 -5.61
C ASP A 57 -6.17 -6.03 -4.21
N ALA A 58 -5.15 -5.17 -4.00
CA ALA A 58 -5.07 -4.37 -2.79
C ALA A 58 -6.30 -3.46 -2.67
N ARG A 59 -6.86 -3.35 -1.46
CA ARG A 59 -8.07 -2.58 -1.19
C ARG A 59 -7.74 -1.25 -0.48
N PRO A 60 -7.85 -0.10 -1.17
CA PRO A 60 -7.63 1.22 -0.58
C PRO A 60 -8.51 1.53 0.64
N GLY A 61 -9.72 0.97 0.65
CA GLY A 61 -10.74 1.28 1.66
C GLY A 61 -10.58 0.55 3.00
N ILE A 62 -9.63 -0.39 3.14
CA ILE A 62 -9.36 -1.03 4.43
C ILE A 62 -8.88 0.05 5.39
N LYS A 63 -9.47 0.09 6.57
CA LYS A 63 -9.10 1.01 7.64
C LYS A 63 -8.19 0.32 8.65
N ASP A 64 -7.18 1.04 9.10
CA ASP A 64 -6.40 0.71 10.28
C ASP A 64 -7.21 0.94 11.57
N ASP A 65 -6.61 0.65 12.72
CA ASP A 65 -7.28 0.70 14.02
C ASP A 65 -7.69 2.14 14.42
N ASP A 66 -7.08 3.15 13.82
CA ASP A 66 -7.42 4.57 14.02
C ASP A 66 -8.50 5.06 13.01
N GLY A 67 -8.95 4.18 12.12
CA GLY A 67 -9.96 4.48 11.10
C GLY A 67 -9.40 5.12 9.83
N PHE A 68 -8.07 5.22 9.70
CA PHE A 68 -7.41 5.75 8.51
C PHE A 68 -7.21 4.66 7.47
N ASN A 69 -7.23 5.05 6.20
CA ASN A 69 -7.03 4.16 5.07
C ASN A 69 -5.95 4.72 4.14
N ALA A 70 -5.59 4.02 3.06
CA ALA A 70 -4.50 4.44 2.17
C ALA A 70 -4.64 5.89 1.62
N VAL A 71 -5.87 6.37 1.39
CA VAL A 71 -6.17 7.75 0.96
C VAL A 71 -5.66 8.77 1.98
N HIS A 72 -5.91 8.52 3.28
CA HIS A 72 -5.46 9.40 4.36
C HIS A 72 -3.93 9.51 4.40
N TYR A 73 -3.22 8.39 4.23
CA TYR A 73 -1.76 8.35 4.26
C TYR A 73 -1.14 9.06 3.05
N ALA A 74 -1.69 8.86 1.84
CA ALA A 74 -1.24 9.58 0.64
C ALA A 74 -1.48 11.10 0.77
N ALA A 75 -2.66 11.51 1.25
CA ALA A 75 -3.02 12.91 1.46
C ALA A 75 -2.12 13.58 2.51
N LEU A 76 -1.83 12.92 3.63
CA LEU A 76 -0.97 13.42 4.71
C LEU A 76 0.42 13.83 4.21
N LYS A 77 0.95 13.12 3.20
CA LYS A 77 2.29 13.35 2.64
C LYS A 77 2.30 14.14 1.33
N GLY A 78 1.14 14.51 0.81
CA GLY A 78 1.02 15.25 -0.45
C GLY A 78 1.43 14.45 -1.69
N HIS A 79 1.41 13.11 -1.63
CA HIS A 79 1.74 12.26 -2.78
C HIS A 79 0.56 12.18 -3.74
N LYS A 80 0.44 13.20 -4.59
CA LYS A 80 -0.68 13.38 -5.52
C LYS A 80 -0.99 12.15 -6.39
N LEU A 81 0.02 11.53 -7.01
CA LEU A 81 -0.21 10.37 -7.88
C LEU A 81 -0.73 9.16 -7.12
N ALA A 82 -0.14 8.87 -5.96
CA ALA A 82 -0.62 7.81 -5.07
C ALA A 82 -2.06 8.08 -4.64
N LEU A 83 -2.36 9.33 -4.26
CA LEU A 83 -3.71 9.77 -3.88
C LEU A 83 -4.73 9.56 -5.01
N GLU A 84 -4.40 9.97 -6.23
CA GLU A 84 -5.25 9.77 -7.40
C GLU A 84 -5.54 8.28 -7.61
N MET A 85 -4.52 7.40 -7.56
CA MET A 85 -4.71 5.97 -7.75
C MET A 85 -5.60 5.32 -6.68
N VAL A 86 -5.38 5.63 -5.40
CA VAL A 86 -6.13 5.01 -4.30
C VAL A 86 -7.53 5.62 -4.10
N ASN A 87 -7.84 6.73 -4.78
CA ASN A 87 -9.14 7.42 -4.71
C ASN A 87 -10.08 7.07 -5.88
N ILE A 88 -9.60 6.44 -6.94
CA ILE A 88 -10.37 6.15 -8.17
C ILE A 88 -11.10 4.78 -8.12
N ILE A 89 -10.92 4.00 -7.05
CA ILE A 89 -11.43 2.63 -6.90
C ILE A 89 -12.44 2.53 -5.76
#